data_AF-V1CGR0-F1
#
_entry.id   AF-V1CGR0-F1
#
_cell.length_a   1.000
_cell.length_b   1.000
_cell.length_c   1.000
_cell.angle_alpha   90.00
_cell.angle_beta   90.00
_cell.angle_gamma   90.00
#
_symmetry.space_group_name_H-M   'P 1'
#
loop_
_entity.id
_entity.type
_entity.pdbx_description
1 polymer ?
#
loop_
_entity_poly.entity_id
_entity_poly.type
_entity_poly.pdbx_seq_one_letter_code
_entity_poly.pdbx_strand_id
1 'polypeptide(L)' 'MLDEKITALSATMEQVHTVTKYRQIYQAYKKESTDKAFAGEHKAEILLYEKALADLKKSYSRIPLCKSILHRNLR' A
#
# COMPACT_ATOMS: atom_id res chain seq x y z
N MET A 1 3.24 -11.56 -21.91
CA MET A 1 3.03 -12.89 -21.26
C MET A 1 4.10 -13.32 -20.24
N LEU A 2 5.34 -12.79 -20.24
CA LEU A 2 6.22 -12.83 -19.06
C LEU A 2 6.54 -11.42 -18.57
N ASP A 3 6.84 -10.51 -19.50
CA ASP A 3 7.12 -9.11 -19.19
C ASP A 3 6.00 -8.45 -18.41
N GLU A 4 4.74 -8.65 -18.82
CA GLU A 4 3.57 -8.14 -18.09
C GLU A 4 3.50 -8.64 -16.63
N LYS A 5 3.91 -9.90 -16.38
CA LYS A 5 3.94 -10.45 -15.02
C LYS A 5 5.09 -9.86 -14.21
N ILE A 6 6.24 -9.64 -14.84
CA ILE A 6 7.40 -8.99 -14.22
C ILE A 6 7.04 -7.53 -13.88
N THR A 7 6.46 -6.79 -14.81
CA THR A 7 5.99 -5.42 -14.59
C THR A 7 4.95 -5.34 -13.47
N ALA A 8 3.97 -6.27 -13.44
CA ALA A 8 2.98 -6.32 -12.38
C ALA A 8 3.60 -6.63 -11.01
N LEU A 9 4.59 -7.53 -10.96
CA LEU A 9 5.34 -7.84 -9.73
C LEU A 9 6.14 -6.62 -9.25
N SER A 10 6.90 -5.98 -10.14
CA SER A 10 7.68 -4.78 -9.82
C SER A 10 6.79 -3.65 -9.30
N ALA A 11 5.66 -3.40 -9.95
CA ALA A 11 4.69 -2.39 -9.49
C ALA A 11 4.12 -2.74 -8.11
N THR A 12 3.83 -4.02 -7.85
CA THR A 12 3.36 -4.48 -6.54
C THR A 12 4.43 -4.28 -5.47
N MET A 13 5.70 -4.59 -5.76
CA MET A 13 6.82 -4.37 -4.83
C MET A 13 7.00 -2.89 -4.49
N GLU A 14 6.90 -2.00 -5.49
CA GLU A 14 6.98 -0.55 -5.29
C GLU A 14 5.84 -0.02 -4.43
N GLN A 15 4.62 -0.53 -4.63
CA GLN A 15 3.46 -0.18 -3.81
C GLN A 15 3.63 -0.66 -2.37
N VAL A 16 4.10 -1.90 -2.15
CA VAL A 16 4.39 -2.44 -0.80
C VAL A 16 5.48 -1.61 -0.12
N HIS A 17 6.53 -1.22 -0.84
CA HIS A 17 7.59 -0.37 -0.31
C HIS A 17 7.05 1.00 0.13
N THR A 18 6.27 1.64 -0.73
CA THR A 18 5.61 2.93 -0.45
C THR A 18 4.70 2.86 0.78
N VAL A 19 3.85 1.83 0.87
CA VAL A 19 2.99 1.62 2.04
C VAL A 19 3.80 1.39 3.31
N THR A 20 4.89 0.63 3.23
CA THR A 20 5.74 0.37 4.41
C THR A 20 6.43 1.66 4.88
N LYS A 21 6.99 2.43 3.94
CA LYS A 21 7.73 3.67 4.21
C LYS A 21 6.86 4.72 4.89
N TYR A 22 5.64 4.94 4.39
CA TYR A 22 4.77 6.03 4.87
C TYR A 22 3.74 5.59 5.92
N ARG A 23 3.79 4.33 6.38
CA ARG A 23 2.83 3.78 7.35
C ARG A 23 2.73 4.59 8.64
N GLN A 24 3.86 5.01 9.20
CA GLN A 24 3.88 5.73 10.48
C GLN A 24 3.28 7.13 10.34
N ILE A 25 3.61 7.85 9.25
CA ILE A 25 3.05 9.17 8.94
C ILE A 25 1.52 9.07 8.77
N TYR A 26 1.05 8.08 8.01
CA TYR A 26 -0.39 7.89 7.83
C TYR A 26 -1.12 7.55 9.14
N GLN A 27 -0.49 6.77 10.03
CA GLN A 27 -1.05 6.45 11.34
C GLN A 27 -1.14 7.68 12.25
N ALA A 28 -0.12 8.55 12.23
CA ALA A 28 -0.16 9.82 12.96
C ALA A 28 -1.28 10.72 12.41
N TYR A 29 -1.35 10.90 11.09
CA TYR A 29 -2.42 11.63 10.42
C TYR A 29 -3.82 11.11 10.80
N LYS A 30 -4.01 9.78 10.86
CA LYS A 30 -5.31 9.19 11.23
C LYS A 30 -5.69 9.39 12.70
N LYS A 31 -4.71 9.48 13.60
CA LYS A 31 -4.98 9.71 15.03
C LYS A 31 -5.37 11.16 15.29
N GLU A 32 -4.75 12.09 14.56
CA GLU A 32 -4.95 13.53 14.73
C GLU A 32 -5.34 14.19 13.40
N SER A 33 -6.45 13.73 12.81
CA SER A 33 -6.92 14.20 11.50
C SER A 33 -7.33 15.68 11.46
N THR A 34 -7.41 16.32 12.63
CA THR A 34 -7.71 17.75 12.79
C THR A 34 -6.47 18.64 12.73
N ASP A 35 -5.26 18.06 12.83
CA ASP A 35 -4.01 18.81 12.65
C ASP A 35 -3.78 19.13 11.17
N LYS A 36 -4.29 20.29 10.78
CA LYS A 36 -4.18 20.81 9.42
C LYS A 36 -2.74 21.17 9.04
N ALA A 37 -1.86 21.44 10.01
CA ALA A 37 -0.45 21.75 9.74
C ALA A 37 0.29 20.46 9.36
N PHE A 38 0.14 19.40 10.16
CA PHE A 38 0.70 18.08 9.86
C PHE A 38 0.17 17.52 8.52
N ALA A 39 -1.14 17.62 8.29
CA ALA A 39 -1.74 17.18 7.04
C ALA A 39 -1.26 17.98 5.83
N GLY A 40 -0.90 19.25 6.01
CA GLY A 40 -0.32 20.11 4.98
C GLY A 40 1.12 19.74 4.66
N GLU A 41 1.95 19.57 5.69
CA GLU A 41 3.37 19.20 5.57
C GLU A 41 3.55 17.81 4.94
N HIS A 42 2.76 16.83 5.39
CA HIS A 42 2.86 15.44 4.93
C HIS A 42 1.85 15.05 3.84
N LYS A 43 1.27 16.05 3.17
CA LYS A 43 0.20 15.83 2.17
C LYS A 43 0.65 14.87 1.07
N ALA A 44 1.88 15.01 0.57
CA ALA A 44 2.40 14.19 -0.50
C ALA A 44 2.55 12.72 -0.08
N GLU A 45 3.09 12.48 1.12
CA GLU A 45 3.30 11.16 1.71
C GLU A 45 1.99 10.45 1.98
N ILE A 46 1.00 11.17 2.51
CA ILE A 46 -0.35 10.66 2.75
C ILE A 46 -1.00 10.25 1.42
N LEU A 47 -0.93 11.09 0.39
CA LEU A 47 -1.50 10.79 -0.92
C LEU A 47 -0.81 9.59 -1.59
N LEU A 48 0.52 9.51 -1.53
CA LEU A 48 1.29 8.38 -2.05
C LEU A 48 0.94 7.09 -1.33
N TYR A 49 0.81 7.14 0.00
CA TYR A 49 0.37 6.00 0.81
C TYR A 49 -1.03 5.53 0.41
N GLU A 50 -2.01 6.43 0.33
CA GLU A 50 -3.39 6.09 0.01
C GLU A 50 -3.52 5.51 -1.41
N LYS A 51 -2.81 6.09 -2.38
CA LYS A 51 -2.76 5.58 -3.75
C LYS A 51 -2.16 4.18 -3.80
N ALA A 52 -0.99 3.97 -3.17
CA ALA A 52 -0.34 2.67 -3.13
C ALA A 52 -1.21 1.62 -2.44
N LEU A 53 -1.91 1.99 -1.36
CA LEU A 53 -2.84 1.11 -0.66
C LEU A 53 -4.05 0.75 -1.54
N ALA A 54 -4.61 1.71 -2.27
CA ALA A 54 -5.73 1.49 -3.19
C ALA A 54 -5.34 0.57 -4.35
N ASP A 55 -4.14 0.76 -4.91
CA ASP A 55 -3.64 -0.07 -6.00
C ASP A 55 -3.31 -1.48 -5.52
N LEU A 56 -2.74 -1.66 -4.33
CA LEU A 56 -2.60 -2.99 -3.70
C LEU A 56 -3.95 -3.67 -3.52
N LYS A 57 -4.97 -2.96 -3.03
CA LYS A 57 -6.33 -3.53 -2.87
C LYS A 57 -6.93 -3.98 -4.20
N LYS A 58 -6.72 -3.22 -5.28
CA LYS A 58 -7.17 -3.59 -6.64
C LYS A 58 -6.40 -4.79 -7.21
N SER A 59 -5.11 -4.89 -6.89
CA SER A 59 -4.29 -6.05 -7.28
C SER A 59 -4.67 -7.29 -6.48
N TYR A 60 -4.91 -7.15 -5.17
CA TYR A 60 -5.32 -8.25 -4.29
C TYR A 60 -6.76 -8.75 -4.55
N SER A 61 -7.68 -7.90 -5.00
CA SER A 61 -9.04 -8.35 -5.37
C SER A 61 -9.04 -9.29 -6.58
N ARG A 62 -7.98 -9.27 -7.40
CA ARG A 62 -7.80 -10.17 -8.55
C ARG A 62 -7.07 -11.47 -8.19
N ILE A 63 -6.57 -11.62 -6.96
CA ILE A 63 -5.68 -12.74 -6.59
C ILE A 63 -6.33 -13.56 -5.45
N PRO A 64 -7.20 -14.55 -5.78
CA PRO A 64 -7.54 -15.64 -4.86
C PRO A 64 -6.29 -16.37 -4.32
N LEU A 65 -5.19 -16.33 -5.07
CA LEU A 65 -3.93 -17.02 -4.78
C LEU A 65 -3.17 -16.48 -3.55
N CYS A 66 -3.27 -15.19 -3.22
CA CYS A 66 -2.57 -14.59 -2.08
C CYS A 66 -3.24 -14.97 -0.75
N LYS A 67 -4.58 -15.10 -0.73
CA LYS A 67 -5.29 -15.69 0.41
C LYS A 67 -4.81 -17.10 0.70
N SER A 68 -4.63 -17.93 -0.34
CA SER A 68 -4.12 -19.30 -0.15
C SER A 68 -2.67 -19.36 0.36
N ILE A 69 -1.80 -18.41 -0.01
CA ILE A 69 -0.41 -18.36 0.46
C ILE A 69 -0.34 -17.88 1.92
N LEU A 70 -1.14 -16.89 2.29
CA LEU A 70 -1.22 -16.42 3.68
C LEU A 70 -1.83 -17.48 4.60
N HIS A 71 -2.83 -18.23 4.15
CA HIS A 71 -3.43 -19.31 4.92
C HIS A 71 -2.50 -20.53 5.09
N ARG A 72 -1.52 -20.74 4.19
CA ARG A 72 -0.59 -21.88 4.28
C ARG A 72 0.54 -21.66 5.29
N ASN A 73 0.86 -20.40 5.65
CA ASN A 73 1.94 -20.06 6.58
C ASN A 73 1.47 -19.73 8.01
N LEU A 74 0.18 -19.96 8.32
CA LEU A 74 -0.44 -19.75 9.63
C LEU A 74 -0.98 -21.06 10.25
N ARG A 75 -0.42 -22.21 9.86
CA ARG A 75 -0.65 -23.50 10.55
C ARG A 75 0.56 -23.88 11.39
#